data_AF-A0A0N8GKC2-F1
#
_entry.id   AF-A0A0N8GKC2-F1
#
_cell.length_a   1.000
_cell.length_b   1.000
_cell.length_c   1.000
_cell.angle_alpha   90.00
_cell.angle_beta   90.00
_cell.angle_gamma   90.00
#
_symmetry.space_group_name_H-M   'P 1'
#
loop_
_entity.id
_entity.type
_entity.pdbx_description
1 polymer ?
#
loop_
_entity_poly.entity_id
_entity_poly.type
_entity_poly.pdbx_seq_one_letter_code
_entity_poly.pdbx_strand_id
1 'polypeptide(L)'
;MRKVIWALAAVSMVIMLVIAMNPPKEILAEKAKEADRNAKAVEAAHDAIRKEPKVEYVLYEGEPANWNIGVFDDGTSRIGYAGYICQVVQEHGAVTPSTQVRIVDVVKVKAGENFRAASLGRMNCASGDTFAR
;
A
#
# COMPACT_ATOMS: atom_id res chain seq x y z
N MET A 1 12.96 -35.30 -36.93
CA MET A 1 13.22 -34.72 -35.59
C MET A 1 12.56 -33.35 -35.34
N ARG A 2 12.34 -32.48 -36.34
CA ARG A 2 11.68 -31.16 -36.13
C ARG A 2 10.22 -31.20 -35.65
N LYS A 3 9.39 -32.15 -36.08
CA LYS A 3 7.94 -32.19 -35.76
C LYS A 3 7.59 -32.47 -34.28
N VAL A 4 8.48 -33.13 -33.54
CA VAL A 4 8.25 -33.49 -32.12
C VAL A 4 8.47 -32.28 -31.19
N ILE A 5 9.36 -31.36 -31.58
CA ILE A 5 9.70 -30.15 -30.80
C ILE A 5 8.53 -29.15 -30.80
N TRP A 6 7.82 -28.99 -31.92
CA TRP A 6 6.67 -28.08 -32.02
C TRP A 6 5.44 -28.57 -31.23
N ALA A 7 5.23 -29.89 -31.16
CA ALA A 7 4.11 -30.45 -30.42
C ALA A 7 4.25 -30.26 -28.89
N LEU A 8 5.46 -30.38 -28.35
CA LEU A 8 5.75 -30.18 -26.92
C LEU A 8 5.53 -28.72 -26.47
N ALA A 9 5.93 -27.76 -27.30
CA ALA A 9 5.72 -26.33 -27.01
C ALA A 9 4.23 -25.97 -26.94
N ALA A 10 3.41 -26.51 -27.84
CA ALA A 10 1.98 -26.26 -27.87
C ALA A 10 1.24 -26.87 -26.66
N VAL A 11 1.63 -28.09 -26.23
CA VAL A 11 1.02 -28.75 -25.06
C VAL A 11 1.33 -28.00 -23.76
N SER A 12 2.57 -27.54 -23.57
CA SER A 12 2.96 -26.74 -22.40
C SER A 12 2.18 -25.43 -22.31
N MET A 13 1.99 -24.74 -23.44
CA MET A 13 1.25 -23.48 -23.50
C MET A 13 -0.24 -23.67 -23.18
N VAL A 14 -0.85 -24.76 -23.65
CA VAL A 14 -2.25 -25.09 -23.34
C VAL A 14 -2.43 -25.45 -21.86
N ILE A 15 -1.50 -26.21 -21.27
CA ILE A 15 -1.55 -26.55 -19.84
C ILE A 15 -1.43 -25.28 -18.97
N MET A 16 -0.50 -24.38 -19.28
CA MET A 16 -0.40 -23.10 -18.57
C MET A 16 -1.66 -22.25 -18.72
N LEU A 17 -2.27 -22.22 -19.91
CA LEU A 17 -3.52 -21.49 -20.15
C LEU A 17 -4.69 -22.07 -19.34
N VAL A 18 -4.83 -23.40 -19.29
CA VAL A 18 -5.88 -24.08 -18.51
C VAL A 18 -5.72 -23.82 -17.01
N ILE A 19 -4.49 -23.87 -16.48
CA ILE A 19 -4.21 -23.57 -15.07
C ILE A 19 -4.50 -22.10 -14.74
N ALA A 20 -4.15 -21.16 -15.63
CA ALA A 20 -4.46 -19.74 -15.46
C ALA A 20 -5.97 -19.47 -15.46
N MET A 21 -6.74 -20.21 -16.27
CA MET A 21 -8.19 -20.08 -16.38
C MET A 21 -8.95 -20.77 -15.24
N ASN A 22 -8.36 -21.79 -14.59
CA ASN A 22 -8.97 -22.48 -13.47
C ASN A 22 -7.89 -22.87 -12.43
N PRO A 23 -7.50 -21.92 -11.55
CA PRO A 23 -6.44 -22.18 -10.59
C PRO A 23 -6.87 -23.28 -9.61
N PRO A 24 -5.95 -24.16 -9.20
CA PRO A 24 -6.23 -25.16 -8.18
C PRO A 24 -6.69 -24.50 -6.88
N LYS A 25 -7.66 -25.13 -6.20
CA LYS A 25 -8.30 -24.61 -4.97
C LYS A 25 -7.30 -24.24 -3.88
N GLU A 26 -6.15 -24.92 -3.83
CA GLU A 26 -5.07 -24.64 -2.87
C GLU A 26 -4.46 -23.24 -3.05
N ILE A 27 -4.30 -22.78 -4.31
CA ILE A 27 -3.78 -21.43 -4.60
C ILE A 27 -4.79 -20.36 -4.14
N LEU A 28 -6.08 -20.62 -4.35
CA LEU A 28 -7.13 -19.71 -3.90
C LEU A 28 -7.18 -19.60 -2.37
N ALA A 29 -7.00 -20.73 -1.67
CA ALA A 29 -6.95 -20.76 -0.22
C ALA A 29 -5.73 -19.99 0.34
N GLU A 30 -4.56 -20.13 -0.27
CA GLU A 30 -3.38 -19.37 0.18
C GLU A 30 -3.53 -17.87 -0.08
N LYS A 31 -4.05 -17.47 -1.24
CA LYS A 31 -4.36 -16.07 -1.54
C LYS A 31 -5.37 -15.47 -0.56
N ALA A 32 -6.39 -16.23 -0.16
CA ALA A 32 -7.35 -15.78 0.84
C ALA A 32 -6.71 -15.59 2.22
N LYS A 33 -5.83 -16.51 2.63
CA LYS A 33 -5.07 -16.37 3.88
C LYS A 33 -4.12 -15.17 3.85
N GLU A 34 -3.46 -14.94 2.71
CA GLU A 34 -2.59 -13.79 2.52
C GLU A 34 -3.38 -12.48 2.61
N ALA A 35 -4.54 -12.39 1.95
CA ALA A 35 -5.43 -11.23 2.02
C ALA A 35 -5.89 -10.96 3.46
N ASP A 36 -6.26 -11.99 4.22
CA ASP A 36 -6.63 -11.87 5.65
C ASP A 36 -5.46 -11.37 6.51
N ARG A 37 -4.26 -11.92 6.32
CA ARG A 37 -3.04 -11.43 7.01
C ARG A 37 -2.76 -9.96 6.70
N ASN A 38 -2.87 -9.58 5.42
CA ASN A 38 -2.63 -8.20 4.98
C ASN A 38 -3.69 -7.25 5.54
N ALA A 39 -4.96 -7.65 5.58
CA ALA A 39 -6.03 -6.85 6.18
C ALA A 39 -5.77 -6.60 7.67
N LYS A 40 -5.35 -7.63 8.42
CA LYS A 40 -4.98 -7.51 9.84
C LYS A 40 -3.77 -6.61 10.05
N ALA A 41 -2.77 -6.70 9.18
CA ALA A 41 -1.60 -5.83 9.21
C ALA A 41 -1.98 -4.35 9.00
N VAL A 42 -2.83 -4.08 8.01
CA VAL A 42 -3.36 -2.74 7.74
C VAL A 42 -4.18 -2.22 8.92
N GLU A 43 -5.07 -3.03 9.48
CA GLU A 43 -5.88 -2.64 10.65
C GLU A 43 -4.99 -2.30 11.85
N ALA A 44 -3.99 -3.14 12.16
CA ALA A 44 -3.05 -2.90 13.25
C ALA A 44 -2.23 -1.62 13.04
N ALA A 45 -1.75 -1.37 11.82
CA ALA A 45 -1.06 -0.13 11.47
C ALA A 45 -1.98 1.10 11.61
N HIS A 46 -3.23 1.00 11.16
CA HIS A 46 -4.21 2.07 11.28
C HIS A 46 -4.46 2.45 12.75
N ASP A 47 -4.66 1.46 13.61
CA ASP A 47 -4.87 1.64 15.04
C ASP A 47 -3.64 2.22 15.76
N ALA A 48 -2.43 1.81 15.36
CA ALA A 48 -1.20 2.37 15.90
C ALA A 48 -1.06 3.86 15.53
N ILE A 49 -1.23 4.19 14.25
CA ILE A 49 -1.11 5.58 13.77
C ILE A 49 -2.18 6.47 14.40
N ARG A 50 -3.40 5.98 14.61
CA ARG A 50 -4.47 6.74 15.28
C ARG A 50 -4.17 7.11 16.74
N LYS A 51 -3.24 6.42 17.39
CA LYS A 51 -2.82 6.73 18.78
C LYS A 51 -1.75 7.81 18.83
N GLU A 52 -1.19 8.21 17.68
CA GLU A 52 -0.18 9.25 17.62
C GLU A 52 -0.78 10.62 18.01
N PRO A 53 -0.16 11.38 18.94
CA PRO A 53 -0.74 12.62 19.48
C PRO A 53 -1.05 13.71 18.45
N LYS A 54 -0.38 13.69 17.29
CA LYS A 54 -0.53 14.71 16.23
C LYS A 54 -1.57 14.33 15.18
N VAL A 55 -2.12 13.12 15.23
CA VAL A 55 -2.98 12.56 14.20
C VAL A 55 -4.44 12.84 14.52
N GLU A 56 -5.11 13.53 13.60
CA GLU A 56 -6.53 13.84 13.66
C GLU A 56 -7.37 12.78 12.95
N TYR A 57 -6.87 12.26 11.83
CA TYR A 57 -7.47 11.14 11.12
C TYR A 57 -6.44 10.36 10.32
N VAL A 58 -6.81 9.11 10.02
CA VAL A 58 -6.06 8.20 9.16
C VAL A 58 -7.01 7.67 8.11
N LEU A 59 -6.68 7.90 6.85
CA LEU A 59 -7.37 7.29 5.72
C LEU A 59 -6.40 6.37 4.99
N TYR A 60 -6.78 5.10 4.86
CA TYR A 60 -6.08 4.13 4.05
C TYR A 60 -6.86 3.90 2.75
N GLU A 61 -6.20 4.02 1.61
CA GLU A 61 -6.72 3.72 0.29
C GLU A 61 -5.93 2.53 -0.29
N GLY A 62 -6.64 1.48 -0.67
CA GLY A 62 -6.14 0.14 -1.02
C GLY A 62 -5.05 0.06 -2.09
N GLU A 63 -5.32 -0.35 -3.33
CA GLU A 63 -4.27 -0.40 -4.38
C GLU A 63 -4.30 0.86 -5.27
N PRO A 64 -3.20 1.64 -5.35
CA PRO A 64 -1.95 1.53 -4.59
C PRO A 64 -2.10 1.99 -3.13
N ALA A 65 -1.31 1.38 -2.23
CA ALA A 65 -1.44 1.53 -0.77
C ALA A 65 -1.09 2.94 -0.31
N ASN A 66 -2.09 3.83 -0.25
CA ASN A 66 -1.91 5.21 0.16
C ASN A 66 -2.46 5.42 1.57
N TRP A 67 -1.60 5.93 2.45
CA TRP A 67 -1.93 6.35 3.80
C TRP A 67 -1.96 7.86 3.84
N ASN A 68 -3.15 8.46 3.97
CA ASN A 68 -3.32 9.90 4.15
C ASN A 68 -3.53 10.18 5.63
N ILE A 69 -2.56 10.88 6.23
CA ILE A 69 -2.50 11.17 7.66
C ILE A 69 -2.82 12.65 7.89
N GLY A 70 -4.00 12.91 8.44
CA GLY A 70 -4.45 14.25 8.76
C GLY A 70 -3.80 14.78 10.03
N VAL A 71 -3.15 15.93 9.93
CA VAL A 71 -2.56 16.66 11.06
C VAL A 71 -2.89 18.14 10.94
N PHE A 72 -2.74 18.90 12.02
CA PHE A 72 -2.71 20.36 11.94
C PHE A 72 -1.35 20.83 11.40
N ASP A 73 -1.36 21.75 10.44
CA ASP A 73 -0.14 22.39 9.94
C ASP A 73 0.42 23.36 10.99
N ASP A 74 1.68 23.16 11.39
CA ASP A 74 2.42 24.03 12.32
C ASP A 74 3.56 24.79 11.61
N GLY A 75 3.62 24.73 10.27
CA GLY A 75 4.65 25.38 9.47
C GLY A 75 5.96 24.61 9.37
N THR A 76 6.09 23.45 10.02
CA THR A 76 7.30 22.62 9.93
C THR A 76 7.20 21.61 8.79
N SER A 77 8.36 21.21 8.22
CA SER A 77 8.41 20.13 7.22
C SER A 77 7.87 18.82 7.80
N ARG A 78 6.92 18.19 7.10
CA ARG A 78 6.33 16.91 7.52
C ARG A 78 6.94 15.69 6.84
N ILE A 79 8.03 15.84 6.07
CA ILE A 79 8.71 14.69 5.43
C ILE A 79 9.27 13.72 6.49
N GLY A 80 9.89 14.23 7.55
CA GLY A 80 10.40 13.40 8.64
C GLY A 80 9.29 12.64 9.36
N TYR A 81 8.13 13.28 9.55
CA TYR A 81 6.96 12.61 10.13
C TYR A 81 6.38 11.56 9.20
N ALA A 82 6.35 11.80 7.87
CA ALA A 82 5.97 10.77 6.91
C ALA A 82 6.89 9.53 6.98
N GLY A 83 8.19 9.75 7.18
CA GLY A 83 9.16 8.67 7.40
C GLY A 83 8.93 7.89 8.69
N TYR A 84 8.62 8.58 9.78
CA TYR A 84 8.21 7.93 11.03
C TYR A 84 6.95 7.06 10.84
N ILE A 85 5.92 7.58 10.18
CA ILE A 85 4.71 6.79 9.91
C ILE A 85 5.02 5.58 9.02
N CYS A 86 5.91 5.70 8.04
CA CYS A 86 6.35 4.54 7.26
C CYS A 86 7.00 3.45 8.14
N GLN A 87 7.74 3.82 9.19
CA GLN A 87 8.28 2.86 10.16
C GLN A 87 7.15 2.16 10.92
N VAL A 88 6.13 2.90 11.38
CA VAL A 88 4.95 2.30 12.05
C VAL A 88 4.23 1.32 11.12
N VAL A 89 3.97 1.69 9.86
CA VAL A 89 3.35 0.80 8.87
C VAL A 89 4.22 -0.46 8.65
N GLN A 90 5.55 -0.31 8.63
CA GLN A 90 6.50 -1.40 8.47
C GLN A 90 6.52 -2.35 9.68
N GLU A 91 6.50 -1.83 10.90
CA GLU A 91 6.47 -2.63 12.14
C GLU A 91 5.26 -3.56 12.21
N HIS A 92 4.15 -3.14 11.59
CA HIS A 92 2.93 -3.95 11.48
C HIS A 92 2.86 -4.82 10.21
N GLY A 93 3.88 -4.82 9.37
CA GLY A 93 3.95 -5.63 8.16
C GLY A 93 3.02 -5.17 7.03
N ALA A 94 2.56 -3.92 7.06
CA ALA A 94 1.61 -3.37 6.08
C ALA A 94 2.28 -2.62 4.92
N VAL A 95 3.56 -2.92 4.65
CA VAL A 95 4.34 -2.29 3.56
C VAL A 95 4.38 -3.18 2.33
N THR A 96 4.03 -2.58 1.20
CA THR A 96 4.20 -3.08 -0.16
C THR A 96 5.12 -2.14 -0.96
N PRO A 97 5.64 -2.54 -2.14
CA PRO A 97 6.45 -1.65 -2.98
C PRO A 97 5.76 -0.35 -3.40
N SER A 98 4.43 -0.34 -3.44
CA SER A 98 3.61 0.83 -3.79
C SER A 98 3.11 1.60 -2.58
N THR A 99 3.51 1.22 -1.35
CA THR A 99 3.04 1.88 -0.13
C THR A 99 3.59 3.29 -0.01
N GLN A 100 2.68 4.27 0.08
CA GLN A 100 3.01 5.67 0.25
C GLN A 100 2.31 6.22 1.48
N VAL A 101 3.02 7.09 2.20
CA VAL A 101 2.45 7.89 3.28
C VAL A 101 2.47 9.34 2.85
N ARG A 102 1.32 10.01 2.97
CA ARG A 102 1.14 11.44 2.79
C ARG A 102 0.65 12.07 4.07
N ILE A 103 1.36 13.06 4.57
CA ILE A 103 0.89 13.93 5.63
C ILE A 103 0.11 15.06 4.99
N VAL A 104 -1.10 15.33 5.48
CA VAL A 104 -2.00 16.35 4.92
C VAL A 104 -2.50 17.30 6.00
N ASP A 105 -2.72 18.55 5.60
CA ASP A 105 -3.37 19.54 6.45
C ASP A 105 -4.87 19.24 6.57
N VAL A 106 -5.31 18.91 7.78
CA VAL A 106 -6.70 18.59 8.09
C VAL A 106 -7.64 19.78 7.84
N VAL A 107 -7.16 21.02 8.01
CA VAL A 107 -7.99 22.22 7.80
C VAL A 107 -8.31 22.38 6.32
N LYS A 108 -7.31 22.21 5.45
CA LYS A 108 -7.50 22.27 3.99
C LYS A 108 -8.40 21.16 3.47
N VAL A 109 -8.22 19.93 3.97
CA VAL A 109 -9.09 18.81 3.58
C VAL A 109 -10.54 19.06 4.02
N LYS A 110 -10.76 19.55 5.24
CA LYS A 110 -12.10 19.94 5.73
C LYS A 110 -12.71 21.10 4.93
N ALA A 111 -11.88 21.96 4.36
CA ALA A 111 -12.31 23.03 3.44
C ALA A 111 -12.63 22.54 2.02
N GLY A 112 -12.44 21.25 1.72
CA GLY A 112 -12.76 20.64 0.42
C GLY A 112 -11.56 20.50 -0.52
N GLU A 113 -10.35 20.83 -0.09
CA GLU A 113 -9.15 20.54 -0.89
C GLU A 113 -8.89 19.03 -0.96
N ASN A 114 -8.37 18.57 -2.10
CA ASN A 114 -7.92 17.19 -2.23
C ASN A 114 -6.61 16.93 -1.48
N PHE A 115 -6.31 15.67 -1.16
CA PHE A 115 -5.11 15.28 -0.41
C PHE A 115 -3.80 15.75 -1.05
N ARG A 116 -3.74 15.84 -2.38
CA ARG A 116 -2.54 16.31 -3.09
C ARG A 116 -2.29 17.80 -2.83
N ALA A 117 -3.31 18.64 -2.88
CA ALA A 117 -3.20 20.07 -2.58
C ALA A 117 -2.91 20.31 -1.08
N ALA A 118 -3.57 19.55 -0.20
CA ALA A 118 -3.36 19.60 1.25
C ALA A 118 -2.02 18.97 1.72
N SER A 119 -1.23 18.37 0.82
CA SER A 119 -0.04 17.58 1.16
C SER A 119 1.09 18.39 1.81
N LEU A 120 1.40 18.13 3.08
CA LEU A 120 2.51 18.72 3.84
C LEU A 120 3.84 17.96 3.69
N GLY A 121 3.79 16.75 3.15
CA GLY A 121 4.96 15.91 2.88
C GLY A 121 4.53 14.51 2.49
N ARG A 122 5.35 13.82 1.68
CA ARG A 122 5.06 12.45 1.26
C ARG A 122 6.34 11.62 1.15
N MET A 123 6.23 10.34 1.47
CA MET A 123 7.28 9.35 1.33
C MET A 123 6.74 8.03 0.75
N ASN A 124 7.53 7.36 -0.08
CA ASN A 124 7.35 5.93 -0.39
C ASN A 124 8.03 5.10 0.71
N CYS A 125 7.29 4.19 1.35
CA CYS A 125 7.81 3.45 2.50
C CYS A 125 8.79 2.33 2.14
N ALA A 126 8.77 1.84 0.90
CA ALA A 126 9.67 0.79 0.46
C ALA A 126 11.02 1.35 -0.03
N SER A 127 11.00 2.47 -0.77
CA SER A 127 12.22 3.09 -1.31
C SER A 127 12.81 4.19 -0.45
N GLY A 128 12.00 4.79 0.44
CA GLY A 128 12.37 5.99 1.20
C GLY A 128 12.33 7.27 0.36
N ASP A 129 11.88 7.20 -0.90
CA ASP A 129 11.82 8.37 -1.78
C ASP A 129 10.88 9.43 -1.21
N THR A 130 11.42 10.63 -1.05
CA THR A 130 10.66 11.79 -0.57
C THR A 130 10.16 12.62 -1.72
N PHE A 131 8.91 13.11 -1.60
CA PHE A 131 8.33 14.02 -2.57
C PHE A 131 8.04 15.34 -1.86
N ALA A 132 8.92 16.31 -2.08
CA ALA A 132 8.70 17.68 -1.65
C ALA A 132 7.51 18.30 -2.39
N ARG A 133 6.91 19.31 -1.75
CA ARG A 133 5.82 20.11 -2.30
C ARG A 133 6.33 21.05 -3.39
#